data_AF-A0AA88Y3J8-F1
#
_entry.id   AF-A0AA88Y3J8-F1
#
_cell.length_a   1.000
_cell.length_b   1.000
_cell.length_c   1.000
_cell.angle_alpha   90.00
_cell.angle_beta   90.00
_cell.angle_gamma   90.00
#
_symmetry.space_group_name_H-M   'P 1'
#
loop_
_entity.id
_entity.type
_entity.pdbx_description
1 polymer ?
#
loop_
_entity_poly.entity_id
_entity_poly.type
_entity_poly.pdbx_seq_one_letter_code
_entity_poly.pdbx_strand_id
1 'polypeptide(L)'
;GNPGLPDSPIAHKVFAAAERNRTQDGYLTHDEMNDIFKTFDNNNDGLVDEQEFIYVWKDRHLGELSHAVTLFHHADTDRDDFISKTPDLERVFYYFDRDQDGRVSEQEFVLIWVSLSM
;
A
#
# COMPACT_ATOMS: atom_id res chain seq x y z
N GLY A 1 14.44 -18.66 18.98
CA GLY A 1 14.01 -17.32 19.36
C GLY A 1 13.44 -16.69 18.12
N ASN A 2 12.16 -16.32 18.12
CA ASN A 2 11.56 -15.62 17.00
C ASN A 2 12.30 -14.28 16.88
N PRO A 3 13.02 -13.97 15.78
CA PRO A 3 13.53 -12.63 15.61
C PRO A 3 12.33 -11.70 15.67
N GLY A 4 12.36 -10.73 16.59
CA GLY A 4 11.28 -9.75 16.71
C GLY A 4 11.04 -9.17 15.32
N LEU A 5 9.81 -9.26 14.85
CA LEU A 5 9.41 -8.69 13.56
C LEU A 5 9.89 -7.24 13.53
N PRO A 6 10.49 -6.77 12.43
CA PRO A 6 10.88 -5.38 12.34
C PRO A 6 9.63 -4.50 12.44
N ASP A 7 9.60 -3.62 13.43
CA ASP A 7 8.52 -2.66 13.66
C ASP A 7 8.77 -1.39 12.82
N SER A 8 7.72 -0.87 12.21
CA SER A 8 7.74 0.38 11.44
C SER A 8 6.54 1.24 11.84
N PRO A 9 6.74 2.30 12.64
CA PRO A 9 5.67 3.22 13.00
C PRO A 9 4.99 3.89 11.80
N ILE A 10 5.70 3.98 10.66
CA ILE A 10 5.15 4.48 9.40
C ILE A 10 4.22 3.44 8.79
N ALA A 11 4.63 2.17 8.74
CA ALA A 11 3.78 1.09 8.22
C ALA A 11 2.47 0.99 9.00
N HIS A 12 2.53 1.05 10.34
CA HIS A 12 1.34 1.07 11.20
C HIS A 12 0.41 2.26 10.90
N LYS A 13 0.96 3.45 10.68
CA LYS A 13 0.15 4.63 10.32
C LYS A 13 -0.50 4.48 8.95
N VAL A 14 0.22 3.92 7.98
CA VAL A 14 -0.28 3.71 6.62
C VAL A 14 -1.37 2.64 6.63
N PHE A 15 -1.15 1.52 7.32
CA PHE A 15 -2.16 0.48 7.52
C PHE A 15 -3.41 1.03 8.19
N ALA A 16 -3.26 1.76 9.30
CA ALA A 16 -4.40 2.37 9.99
C ALA A 16 -5.12 3.45 9.15
N ALA A 17 -4.41 4.13 8.23
CA ALA A 17 -5.03 5.06 7.30
C ALA A 17 -5.82 4.32 6.20
N ALA A 18 -5.31 3.18 5.74
CA ALA A 18 -5.93 2.28 4.79
C ALA A 18 -7.22 1.64 5.35
N GLU A 19 -7.17 1.13 6.57
CA GLU A 19 -8.27 0.44 7.27
C GLU A 19 -9.49 1.37 7.52
N ARG A 20 -9.26 2.68 7.66
CA ARG A 20 -10.34 3.67 7.86
C ARG A 20 -11.32 3.80 6.68
N ASN A 21 -11.01 3.24 5.51
CA ASN A 21 -11.87 3.38 4.33
C ASN A 21 -13.15 2.51 4.40
N ARG A 22 -13.18 1.41 5.15
CA ARG A 22 -14.41 0.58 5.33
C ARG A 22 -14.57 -0.02 6.72
N THR A 23 -13.71 -0.96 7.11
CA THR A 23 -13.86 -1.73 8.35
C THR A 23 -12.59 -1.69 9.19
N GLN A 24 -12.77 -1.50 10.51
CA GLN A 24 -11.65 -1.51 11.45
C GLN A 24 -11.54 -2.88 12.16
N ASP A 25 -11.27 -3.92 11.39
CA ASP A 25 -11.18 -5.31 11.88
C ASP A 25 -9.74 -5.87 11.90
N GLY A 26 -8.74 -5.05 11.59
CA GLY A 26 -7.33 -5.42 11.54
C GLY A 26 -6.87 -6.09 10.25
N TYR A 27 -7.68 -6.03 9.19
CA TYR A 27 -7.37 -6.60 7.88
C TYR A 27 -7.63 -5.61 6.75
N LEU A 28 -6.93 -5.79 5.63
CA LEU A 28 -7.22 -5.13 4.36
C LEU A 28 -7.65 -6.17 3.32
N THR A 29 -8.88 -6.07 2.89
CA THR A 29 -9.43 -6.89 1.80
C THR A 29 -9.08 -6.32 0.43
N HIS A 30 -9.28 -7.10 -0.63
CA HIS A 30 -9.20 -6.60 -2.01
C HIS A 30 -10.08 -5.36 -2.24
N ASP A 31 -11.26 -5.36 -1.63
CA ASP A 31 -12.24 -4.29 -1.74
C ASP A 31 -11.74 -2.99 -1.08
N GLU A 32 -11.09 -3.10 0.07
CA GLU A 32 -10.45 -1.96 0.76
C GLU A 32 -9.22 -1.45 0.01
N MET A 33 -8.41 -2.35 -0.54
CA MET A 33 -7.26 -2.00 -1.37
C MET A 33 -7.68 -1.26 -2.65
N ASN A 34 -8.80 -1.66 -3.26
CA ASN A 34 -9.39 -0.95 -4.40
C ASN A 34 -9.93 0.46 -4.01
N ASP A 35 -10.45 0.62 -2.79
CA ASP A 35 -10.90 1.95 -2.33
C ASP A 35 -9.73 2.86 -1.98
N ILE A 36 -8.64 2.30 -1.47
CA ILE A 36 -7.36 3.02 -1.31
C ILE A 36 -6.84 3.46 -2.68
N PHE A 37 -6.81 2.56 -3.67
CA PHE A 37 -6.40 2.89 -5.04
C PHE A 37 -7.18 4.10 -5.58
N LYS A 38 -8.52 4.10 -5.48
CA LYS A 38 -9.36 5.22 -5.90
C LYS A 38 -9.08 6.52 -5.15
N THR A 39 -8.52 6.43 -3.94
CA THR A 39 -8.14 7.62 -3.17
C THR A 39 -6.90 8.28 -3.77
N PHE A 40 -6.01 7.49 -4.37
CA PHE A 40 -4.82 7.96 -5.06
C PHE A 40 -5.09 8.38 -6.51
N ASP A 41 -6.03 7.71 -7.20
CA ASP A 41 -6.50 8.05 -8.56
C ASP A 41 -7.35 9.33 -8.54
N ASN A 42 -6.67 10.48 -8.50
CA ASN A 42 -7.29 11.78 -8.27
C ASN A 42 -8.06 12.28 -9.50
N ASN A 43 -7.57 11.97 -10.70
CA ASN A 43 -8.21 12.35 -11.95
C ASN A 43 -9.30 11.34 -12.41
N ASN A 44 -9.41 10.17 -11.76
CA ASN A 44 -10.34 9.08 -12.05
C ASN A 44 -10.18 8.46 -13.45
N ASP A 45 -8.96 8.41 -13.97
CA ASP A 45 -8.65 7.77 -15.25
C ASP A 45 -8.41 6.25 -15.12
N GLY A 46 -8.40 5.74 -13.88
CA GLY A 46 -8.20 4.33 -13.58
C GLY A 46 -6.72 3.92 -13.44
N LEU A 47 -5.82 4.90 -13.50
CA LEU A 47 -4.39 4.79 -13.26
C LEU A 47 -4.01 5.72 -12.10
N VAL A 48 -2.88 5.45 -11.46
CA VAL A 48 -2.28 6.38 -10.51
C VAL A 48 -0.88 6.67 -11.01
N ASP A 49 -0.63 7.92 -11.37
CA ASP A 49 0.72 8.37 -11.71
C ASP A 49 1.53 8.77 -10.46
N GLU A 50 2.83 8.98 -10.62
CA GLU A 50 3.72 9.33 -9.51
C GLU A 50 3.30 10.65 -8.82
N GLN A 51 2.79 11.63 -9.58
CA GLN A 51 2.39 12.93 -9.04
C GLN A 51 1.14 12.80 -8.17
N GLU A 52 0.16 12.03 -8.63
CA GLU A 52 -1.04 11.69 -7.88
C GLU A 52 -0.70 10.94 -6.60
N PHE A 53 0.19 9.94 -6.70
CA PHE A 53 0.68 9.18 -5.55
C PHE A 53 1.32 10.11 -4.50
N ILE A 54 2.26 10.96 -4.93
CA ILE A 54 2.96 11.93 -4.09
C ILE A 54 2.00 12.95 -3.48
N TYR A 55 1.03 13.44 -4.26
CA TYR A 55 0.09 14.46 -3.80
C TYR A 55 -0.73 13.94 -2.63
N VAL A 56 -1.35 12.77 -2.79
CA VAL A 56 -2.18 12.15 -1.74
C VAL A 56 -1.32 11.73 -0.55
N TRP A 57 -0.10 11.25 -0.78
CA TRP A 57 0.84 10.92 0.28
C TRP A 57 1.14 12.12 1.18
N LYS A 58 1.40 13.28 0.58
CA LYS A 58 1.64 14.54 1.31
C LYS A 58 0.38 15.02 2.02
N ASP A 59 -0.75 15.05 1.34
CA ASP A 59 -2.04 15.50 1.88
C ASP A 59 -2.45 14.69 3.13
N ARG A 60 -2.23 13.38 3.09
CA ARG A 60 -2.54 12.46 4.21
C ARG A 60 -1.43 12.34 5.25
N HIS A 61 -0.33 13.07 5.09
CA HIS A 61 0.80 13.10 6.03
C HIS A 61 1.36 11.69 6.32
N LEU A 62 1.49 10.86 5.28
CA LEU A 62 1.85 9.44 5.40
C LEU A 62 3.34 9.20 5.67
N GLY A 63 4.20 10.22 5.52
CA GLY A 63 5.63 10.15 5.84
C GLY A 63 6.49 11.00 4.91
N GLU A 64 7.79 10.72 4.89
CA GLU A 64 8.76 11.39 4.03
C GLU A 64 8.49 11.15 2.54
N LEU A 65 8.81 12.15 1.72
CA LEU A 65 8.58 12.10 0.27
C LEU A 65 9.43 11.04 -0.44
N SER A 66 10.66 10.79 0.03
CA SER A 66 11.52 9.76 -0.53
C SER A 66 10.90 8.37 -0.45
N HIS A 67 10.19 8.07 0.64
CA HIS A 67 9.48 6.79 0.78
C HIS A 67 8.31 6.67 -0.19
N ALA A 68 7.61 7.77 -0.47
CA ALA A 68 6.52 7.77 -1.44
C ALA A 68 7.01 7.36 -2.84
N VAL A 69 8.12 7.95 -3.28
CA VAL A 69 8.74 7.63 -4.58
C VAL A 69 9.20 6.17 -4.63
N THR A 70 9.89 5.70 -3.58
CA THR A 70 10.34 4.30 -3.51
C THR A 70 9.16 3.32 -3.55
N LEU A 71 8.07 3.62 -2.85
CA LEU A 71 6.88 2.77 -2.82
C LEU A 71 6.13 2.78 -4.14
N PHE A 72 6.03 3.94 -4.79
CA PHE A 72 5.42 4.06 -6.11
C PHE A 72 6.09 3.10 -7.09
N HIS A 73 7.42 3.14 -7.21
CA HIS A 73 8.16 2.26 -8.11
C HIS A 73 8.13 0.76 -7.72
N HIS A 74 7.82 0.43 -6.47
CA HIS A 74 7.61 -0.98 -6.08
C HIS A 74 6.18 -1.44 -6.35
N ALA A 75 5.22 -0.51 -6.28
CA ALA A 75 3.83 -0.77 -6.60
C ALA A 75 3.59 -0.85 -8.12
N ASP A 76 4.34 -0.09 -8.92
CA ASP A 76 4.41 -0.22 -10.38
C ASP A 76 5.21 -1.50 -10.74
N THR A 77 4.50 -2.60 -10.91
CA THR A 77 5.09 -3.93 -11.05
C THR A 77 5.45 -4.31 -12.47
N ASP A 78 4.81 -3.72 -13.48
CA ASP A 78 5.16 -3.91 -14.89
C ASP A 78 5.99 -2.76 -15.47
N ARG A 79 6.23 -1.70 -14.70
CA ARG A 79 7.14 -0.59 -15.00
C ARG A 79 6.68 0.25 -16.18
N ASP A 80 5.38 0.56 -16.20
CA ASP A 80 4.79 1.43 -17.21
C ASP A 80 4.63 2.90 -16.75
N ASP A 81 5.17 3.23 -15.58
CA ASP A 81 5.07 4.53 -14.89
C ASP A 81 3.66 4.85 -14.36
N PHE A 82 2.78 3.85 -14.27
CA PHE A 82 1.47 3.96 -13.65
C PHE A 82 1.23 2.80 -12.69
N ILE A 83 0.45 3.02 -11.64
CA ILE A 83 -0.12 1.94 -10.86
C ILE A 83 -1.53 1.72 -11.39
N SER A 84 -1.79 0.51 -11.86
CA SER A 84 -3.10 0.10 -12.38
C SER A 84 -3.80 -0.86 -11.40
N LYS A 85 -5.13 -1.05 -11.56
CA LYS A 85 -5.83 -2.11 -10.80
C LYS A 85 -5.34 -3.51 -11.19
N THR A 86 -5.04 -3.68 -12.47
CA THR A 86 -4.51 -4.90 -13.04
C THR A 86 -3.44 -4.50 -14.05
N PRO A 87 -2.18 -4.96 -13.88
CA PRO A 87 -1.77 -6.03 -12.98
C PRO A 87 -1.28 -5.59 -11.60
N ASP A 88 -1.05 -4.30 -11.35
CA ASP A 88 -0.24 -3.84 -10.21
C ASP A 88 -0.89 -4.10 -8.86
N LEU A 89 -2.10 -3.59 -8.65
CA LEU A 89 -2.77 -3.73 -7.36
C LEU A 89 -3.01 -5.20 -6.98
N GLU A 90 -3.32 -6.05 -7.96
CA GLU A 90 -3.46 -7.50 -7.76
C GLU A 90 -2.15 -8.15 -7.32
N ARG A 91 -1.03 -7.81 -7.98
CA ARG A 91 0.29 -8.34 -7.63
C ARG A 91 0.76 -7.83 -6.28
N VAL A 92 0.56 -6.55 -6.00
CA VAL A 92 0.85 -5.94 -4.69
C VAL A 92 0.05 -6.67 -3.62
N PHE A 93 -1.27 -6.83 -3.79
CA PHE A 93 -2.09 -7.58 -2.84
C PHE A 93 -1.53 -8.98 -2.60
N TYR A 94 -1.23 -9.72 -3.67
CA TYR A 94 -0.66 -11.07 -3.58
C TYR A 94 0.71 -11.10 -2.86
N TYR A 95 1.54 -10.07 -3.00
CA TYR A 95 2.80 -9.98 -2.26
C TYR A 95 2.59 -9.74 -0.77
N PHE A 96 1.55 -8.99 -0.41
CA PHE A 96 1.18 -8.69 0.97
C PHE A 96 0.44 -9.85 1.65
N ASP A 97 -0.52 -10.50 0.99
CA ASP A 97 -1.27 -11.66 1.48
C ASP A 97 -0.39 -12.92 1.44
N ARG A 98 0.45 -13.11 2.47
CA ARG A 98 1.51 -14.12 2.49
C ARG A 98 0.97 -15.50 2.80
N ASP A 99 -0.05 -15.58 3.64
CA ASP A 99 -0.69 -16.85 3.99
C ASP A 99 -1.85 -17.22 3.05
N GLN A 100 -2.20 -16.33 2.11
CA GLN A 100 -3.19 -16.53 1.06
C GLN A 100 -4.60 -16.78 1.63
N ASP A 101 -4.92 -16.14 2.76
CA ASP A 101 -6.24 -16.22 3.36
C ASP A 101 -7.24 -15.22 2.75
N GLY A 102 -6.79 -14.41 1.77
CA GLY A 102 -7.61 -13.49 0.99
C GLY A 102 -7.75 -12.10 1.62
N ARG A 103 -6.94 -11.79 2.64
CA ARG A 103 -6.90 -10.51 3.33
C ARG A 103 -5.49 -10.25 3.85
N VAL A 104 -5.09 -8.99 3.93
CA VAL A 104 -3.77 -8.60 4.43
C VAL A 104 -3.89 -8.19 5.88
N SER A 105 -3.28 -8.94 6.78
CA SER A 105 -3.15 -8.55 8.18
C SER A 105 -2.14 -7.42 8.37
N GLU A 106 -2.25 -6.69 9.49
CA GLU A 106 -1.26 -5.65 9.85
C GLU A 106 0.18 -6.21 9.89
N GLN A 107 0.35 -7.45 10.37
CA GLN A 107 1.66 -8.08 10.46
C GLN A 107 2.27 -8.32 9.08
N GLU A 108 1.46 -8.80 8.14
CA GLU A 108 1.88 -8.98 6.75
C GLU A 108 2.22 -7.65 6.09
N PHE A 109 1.40 -6.63 6.32
CA PHE A 109 1.64 -5.28 5.85
C PHE A 109 2.99 -4.74 6.33
N VAL A 110 3.23 -4.78 7.64
CA VAL A 110 4.48 -4.26 8.24
C VAL A 110 5.70 -5.03 7.72
N LEU A 111 5.60 -6.35 7.61
CA LEU A 111 6.70 -7.19 7.13
C LEU A 111 7.15 -6.83 5.72
N ILE A 112 6.19 -6.74 4.80
CA ILE A 112 6.49 -6.40 3.41
C ILE A 112 6.90 -4.94 3.30
N TRP A 113 6.22 -4.03 4.00
CA TRP A 113 6.59 -2.61 4.03
C TRP A 113 8.05 -2.40 4.40
N VAL A 114 8.50 -3.04 5.50
CA VAL A 114 9.90 -2.91 5.93
C VAL A 114 10.84 -3.45 4.84
N SER A 115 10.49 -4.56 4.20
CA SER A 115 11.31 -5.14 3.13
C SER A 115 11.46 -4.23 1.90
N LEU A 116 10.46 -3.40 1.60
CA LEU A 116 10.48 -2.42 0.51
C LEU A 116 11.21 -1.12 0.88
N SER A 117 11.35 -0.85 2.18
CA SER A 117 12.01 0.36 2.71
C SER A 117 13.50 0.20 3.02
N MET A 118 14.06 -1.02 2.88
CA MET A 118 15.47 -1.34 3.14
C MET A 118 16.33 -1.33 1.89
#